data_AF-A0A3A6Q8U6-F1
#
_entry.id   AF-A0A3A6Q8U6-F1
#
_cell.length_a   1.000
_cell.length_b   1.000
_cell.length_c   1.000
_cell.angle_alpha   90.00
_cell.angle_beta   90.00
_cell.angle_gamma   90.00
#
_symmetry.space_group_name_H-M   'P 1'
#
loop_
_entity.id
_entity.type
_entity.pdbx_description
1 polymer ?
#
loop_
_entity_poly.entity_id
_entity_poly.type
_entity_poly.pdbx_seq_one_letter_code
_entity_poly.pdbx_strand_id
1 'polypeptide(L)'
;MPIAITTPGVPPAAARKAVRPAGKTTVVEATRCGRVRLPRSDATLIVCVQLCAVSMQTAQRVLAAVPTEATPIVCLLDSPTVPRGLHQRFDCPVRCLPLTRRKMTSDENPR
;
A
#
# COMPACT_ATOMS: atom_id res chain seq x y z
N MET A 1 13.59 -9.40 3.86
CA MET A 1 12.14 -9.64 4.04
C MET A 1 11.40 -8.40 3.58
N PRO A 2 10.33 -8.49 2.77
CA PRO A 2 9.60 -7.30 2.34
C PRO A 2 8.85 -6.67 3.52
N ILE A 3 8.77 -5.33 3.50
CA ILE A 3 8.02 -4.55 4.49
C ILE A 3 6.86 -3.88 3.76
N ALA A 4 5.64 -4.13 4.24
CA ALA A 4 4.44 -3.45 3.75
C ALA A 4 4.12 -2.26 4.65
N ILE A 5 3.95 -1.08 4.07
CA ILE A 5 3.56 0.13 4.79
C ILE A 5 2.10 0.44 4.46
N THR A 6 1.23 0.52 5.45
CA THR A 6 -0.19 0.84 5.25
C THR A 6 -0.45 2.31 5.53
N THR A 7 -1.03 3.02 4.57
CA THR A 7 -1.59 4.35 4.81
C THR A 7 -2.92 4.27 5.58
N PRO A 8 -3.41 5.36 6.18
CA PRO A 8 -4.71 5.38 6.84
C PRO A 8 -5.84 4.83 5.96
N GLY A 9 -6.68 3.97 6.52
CA GLY A 9 -7.78 3.31 5.81
C GLY A 9 -7.41 1.99 5.13
N VAL A 10 -6.12 1.66 5.04
CA VAL A 10 -5.64 0.37 4.51
C VAL A 10 -5.50 -0.66 5.64
N PRO A 11 -6.28 -1.74 5.65
CA PRO A 11 -6.15 -2.76 6.67
C PRO A 11 -4.89 -3.62 6.47
N PRO A 12 -4.19 -4.05 7.54
CA PRO A 12 -2.99 -4.89 7.44
C PRO A 12 -3.17 -6.17 6.63
N ALA A 13 -4.36 -6.77 6.66
CA ALA A 13 -4.68 -7.97 5.89
C ALA A 13 -4.63 -7.74 4.37
N ALA A 14 -5.05 -6.57 3.89
CA ALA A 14 -4.98 -6.23 2.47
C ALA A 14 -3.53 -6.02 2.02
N ALA A 15 -2.71 -5.38 2.86
CA ALA A 15 -1.29 -5.21 2.62
C ALA A 15 -0.55 -6.56 2.54
N ARG A 16 -0.83 -7.51 3.44
CA ARG A 16 -0.22 -8.85 3.36
C ARG A 16 -0.58 -9.60 2.07
N LYS A 17 -1.81 -9.42 1.56
CA LYS A 17 -2.21 -9.98 0.27
C LYS A 17 -1.47 -9.33 -0.88
N ALA A 18 -1.18 -8.03 -0.78
CA ALA A 18 -0.47 -7.27 -1.79
C ALA A 18 0.99 -7.69 -2.00
N VAL A 19 1.61 -8.26 -0.95
CA VAL A 19 3.03 -8.64 -0.96
C VAL A 19 3.26 -10.12 -1.36
N ARG A 20 2.21 -10.92 -1.63
CA ARG A 20 2.35 -12.38 -1.80
C ARG A 20 3.20 -12.85 -3.00
N PRO A 21 3.88 -14.02 -2.91
CA PRO A 21 3.84 -15.00 -1.82
C PRO A 21 5.14 -15.12 -0.97
N ALA A 22 6.07 -14.18 -1.05
CA ALA A 22 7.40 -14.32 -0.43
C ALA A 22 7.40 -14.14 1.12
N GLY A 23 7.03 -15.20 1.85
CA GLY A 23 7.38 -15.39 3.26
C GLY A 23 6.79 -14.40 4.28
N LYS A 24 7.40 -14.36 5.47
CA LYS A 24 6.97 -13.51 6.59
C LYS A 24 7.11 -12.03 6.21
N THR A 25 5.99 -11.35 5.98
CA THR A 25 5.93 -9.92 5.67
C THR A 25 5.69 -9.12 6.96
N THR A 26 6.54 -8.15 7.22
CA THR A 26 6.32 -7.16 8.28
C THR A 26 5.37 -6.09 7.76
N VAL A 27 4.29 -5.82 8.50
CA VAL A 27 3.36 -4.73 8.16
C VAL A 27 3.55 -3.62 9.17
N VAL A 28 3.74 -2.40 8.70
CA VAL A 28 3.90 -1.20 9.51
C VAL A 28 2.85 -0.19 9.10
N GLU A 29 2.17 0.40 10.07
CA GLU A 29 1.17 1.44 9.80
C GLU A 29 1.84 2.81 9.78
N ALA A 30 1.59 3.58 8.72
CA ALA A 30 1.93 4.99 8.67
C ALA A 30 0.84 5.81 9.35
N THR A 31 1.25 6.78 10.17
CA THR A 31 0.30 7.73 10.75
C THR A 31 -0.33 8.60 9.65
N ARG A 32 -1.43 9.29 9.96
CA ARG A 32 -2.03 10.28 9.05
C ARG A 32 -1.04 11.35 8.57
N CYS A 33 -0.07 11.70 9.40
CA CYS A 33 0.95 12.68 9.02
C CYS A 33 2.10 12.09 8.19
N GLY A 34 2.08 10.80 7.86
CA GLY A 34 3.13 10.15 7.05
C GLY A 34 4.34 9.69 7.85
N ARG A 35 4.25 9.64 9.18
CA ARG A 35 5.33 9.12 10.02
C ARG A 35 5.26 7.60 10.06
N VAL A 36 6.40 6.97 9.83
CA VAL A 36 6.57 5.52 9.92
C VAL A 36 7.94 5.25 10.53
N ARG A 37 8.04 4.25 11.42
CA ARG A 37 9.33 3.76 11.90
C ARG A 37 9.78 2.64 10.99
N LEU A 38 10.65 2.97 10.03
CA LEU A 38 11.22 1.99 9.12
C LEU A 38 12.40 1.30 9.80
N PRO A 39 12.47 -0.05 9.75
CA PRO A 39 13.71 -0.75 10.04
C PRO A 39 14.78 -0.28 9.06
N ARG A 40 16.00 -0.04 9.53
CA ARG A 40 17.15 0.16 8.65
C ARG A 40 17.45 -1.18 7.97
N SER A 41 17.06 -1.32 6.71
CA SER A 41 17.26 -2.56 5.95
C SER A 41 17.14 -2.27 4.46
N ASP A 42 17.96 -2.96 3.65
CA ASP A 42 17.91 -3.01 2.18
C ASP A 42 16.65 -3.73 1.64
N ALA A 43 15.55 -3.68 2.39
CA ALA A 43 14.32 -4.37 2.07
C ALA A 43 13.52 -3.60 1.00
N THR A 44 12.85 -4.36 0.14
CA THR A 44 11.77 -3.80 -0.69
C THR A 44 10.65 -3.29 0.22
N LEU A 45 10.31 -2.00 0.05
CA LEU A 45 9.23 -1.34 0.78
C LEU A 45 8.02 -1.22 -0.12
N ILE A 46 6.88 -1.75 0.33
CA ILE A 46 5.63 -1.73 -0.45
C ILE A 46 4.65 -0.81 0.27
N VAL A 47 4.49 0.41 -0.25
CA VAL A 47 3.56 1.42 0.27
C VAL A 47 2.17 1.14 -0.29
N CYS A 48 1.30 0.59 0.55
CA CYS A 48 -0.07 0.23 0.20
C CYS A 48 -1.00 1.43 0.36
N VAL A 49 -1.69 1.81 -0.71
CA VAL A 49 -2.49 3.03 -0.82
C VAL A 49 -3.90 2.74 -1.35
N GLN A 50 -4.82 3.64 -0.99
CA GLN A 50 -6.15 3.78 -1.58
C GLN A 50 -6.20 5.09 -2.38
N LEU A 51 -7.08 5.17 -3.38
CA LEU A 51 -7.34 6.38 -4.16
C LEU A 51 -8.15 7.40 -3.36
N CYS A 52 -7.55 7.91 -2.28
CA CYS A 52 -8.07 9.03 -1.51
C CYS A 52 -6.97 10.03 -1.18
N ALA A 53 -7.34 11.31 -1.01
CA ALA A 53 -6.38 12.40 -0.80
C ALA A 53 -5.46 12.16 0.40
N VAL A 54 -6.01 11.63 1.49
CA VAL A 54 -5.25 11.33 2.72
C VAL A 54 -4.21 10.26 2.47
N SER A 55 -4.60 9.12 1.89
CA SER A 55 -3.69 8.01 1.60
C SER A 55 -2.56 8.44 0.64
N MET A 56 -2.91 9.19 -0.41
CA MET A 56 -1.94 9.72 -1.37
C MET A 56 -0.93 10.68 -0.72
N GLN A 57 -1.40 11.60 0.13
CA GLN A 57 -0.53 12.53 0.84
C GLN A 57 0.36 11.80 1.86
N THR A 58 -0.19 10.83 2.59
CA THR A 58 0.58 9.98 3.51
C THR A 58 1.68 9.23 2.75
N ALA A 59 1.36 8.63 1.59
CA ALA A 59 2.32 7.90 0.78
C ALA A 59 3.49 8.78 0.31
N GLN A 60 3.21 9.99 -0.16
CA GLN A 60 4.26 10.95 -0.54
C GLN A 60 5.21 11.25 0.62
N ARG A 61 4.66 11.46 1.82
CA ARG A 61 5.47 11.72 3.02
C ARG A 61 6.27 10.51 3.49
N VAL A 62 5.69 9.32 3.39
CA VAL A 62 6.39 8.07 3.68
C VAL A 62 7.57 7.92 2.74
N LEU A 63 7.36 8.06 1.42
CA LEU A 63 8.40 7.93 0.41
C LEU A 63 9.53 8.96 0.59
N ALA A 64 9.20 10.19 0.98
CA ALA A 64 10.21 11.21 1.31
C ALA A 64 11.06 10.87 2.54
N ALA A 65 10.59 9.97 3.41
CA ALA A 65 11.30 9.49 4.60
C ALA A 65 11.96 8.12 4.41
N VAL A 66 11.80 7.51 3.22
CA VAL A 66 12.43 6.22 2.90
C VAL A 66 13.94 6.42 2.73
N PRO A 67 14.79 5.59 3.37
CA PRO A 67 16.22 5.61 3.12
C PRO A 67 16.56 5.33 1.66
N THR A 68 17.58 6.00 1.11
CA THR A 68 18.01 5.85 -0.29
C THR A 68 18.40 4.42 -0.67
N GLU A 69 18.81 3.62 0.32
CA GLU A 69 19.20 2.20 0.17
C GLU A 69 18.01 1.26 -0.05
N ALA A 70 16.80 1.69 0.33
CA ALA A 70 15.60 0.89 0.18
C ALA A 70 14.98 1.06 -1.22
N THR A 71 14.32 0.01 -1.71
CA THR A 71 13.60 0.05 -2.99
C THR A 71 12.09 0.20 -2.74
N PRO A 72 11.52 1.42 -2.87
CA PRO A 72 10.09 1.63 -2.67
C PRO A 72 9.26 1.21 -3.89
N ILE A 73 8.06 0.71 -3.63
CA ILE A 73 7.01 0.41 -4.61
C ILE A 73 5.69 0.91 -4.04
N VAL A 74 4.92 1.65 -4.83
CA VAL A 74 3.55 2.03 -4.46
C VAL A 74 2.58 0.97 -4.97
N CYS A 75 1.70 0.49 -4.11
CA CYS A 75 0.67 -0.50 -4.43
C CYS A 75 -0.72 0.04 -4.16
N LEU A 76 -1.49 0.27 -5.22
CA LEU A 76 -2.91 0.65 -5.19
C LEU A 76 -3.77 -0.58 -4.94
N LEU A 77 -4.60 -0.52 -3.89
CA LEU A 77 -5.42 -1.66 -3.46
C LEU A 77 -6.87 -1.61 -3.94
N ASP A 78 -7.35 -0.44 -4.34
CA ASP A 78 -8.75 -0.16 -4.69
C ASP A 78 -8.94 0.23 -6.16
N SER A 79 -7.90 0.08 -6.98
CA SER A 79 -7.94 0.40 -8.40
C SER A 79 -7.50 -0.78 -9.24
N PRO A 80 -8.25 -1.15 -10.30
CA PRO A 80 -7.86 -2.25 -11.19
C PRO A 80 -6.66 -1.89 -12.10
N THR A 81 -6.41 -0.60 -12.31
CA THR A 81 -5.38 -0.07 -13.21
C THR A 81 -4.74 1.17 -12.60
N VAL A 82 -3.46 1.42 -12.86
CA VAL A 82 -2.81 2.63 -12.33
C VAL A 82 -3.36 3.85 -13.06
N PRO A 83 -3.95 4.85 -12.36
CA PRO A 83 -4.40 6.09 -12.99
C PRO A 83 -3.22 6.83 -13.64
N ARG A 84 -3.44 7.44 -14.80
CA ARG A 84 -2.35 8.06 -15.61
C ARG A 84 -1.49 9.07 -14.84
N GLY A 85 -2.12 9.94 -14.04
CA GLY A 85 -1.40 10.95 -13.27
C GLY A 85 -0.61 10.42 -12.06
N LEU A 86 -0.82 9.15 -11.70
CA LEU A 86 -0.23 8.54 -10.52
C LEU A 86 1.22 8.09 -10.77
N HIS A 87 1.53 7.67 -12.00
CA HIS A 87 2.90 7.39 -12.44
C HIS A 87 3.79 8.65 -12.43
N GLN A 88 3.22 9.83 -12.66
CA GLN A 88 3.95 11.10 -12.65
C GLN A 88 4.11 11.66 -11.23
N ARG A 89 3.34 11.14 -10.26
CA ARG A 89 3.29 11.67 -8.89
C ARG A 89 4.31 11.02 -7.94
N PHE A 90 4.86 9.87 -8.33
CA PHE A 90 5.81 9.10 -7.54
C PHE A 90 7.02 8.72 -8.39
N ASP A 91 8.23 8.94 -7.86
CA ASP A 91 9.49 8.59 -8.53
C ASP A 91 9.83 7.08 -8.41
N CYS A 92 8.83 6.24 -8.15
CA CYS A 92 9.00 4.81 -7.94
C CYS A 92 7.90 4.00 -8.66
N PRO A 93 8.09 2.69 -8.89
CA PRO A 93 7.09 1.87 -9.54
C PRO A 93 5.74 1.92 -8.83
N VAL A 94 4.69 2.17 -9.60
CA VAL A 94 3.30 2.12 -9.12
C VAL A 94 2.64 0.88 -9.71
N ARG A 95 1.99 0.08 -8.87
CA ARG A 95 1.29 -1.15 -9.23
C ARG A 95 -0.11 -1.16 -8.67
N CYS A 96 -1.01 -1.89 -9.31
CA CYS A 96 -2.31 -2.21 -8.76
C CYS A 96 -2.35 -3.66 -8.30
N LEU A 97 -3.04 -3.93 -7.20
CA LEU A 97 -3.56 -5.27 -6.98
C LEU A 97 -4.89 -5.40 -7.73
N PRO A 98 -5.09 -6.45 -8.54
CA PRO A 98 -6.44 -6.77 -8.97
C PRO A 98 -7.26 -7.00 -7.71
N LEU A 99 -8.30 -6.18 -7.52
CA LEU A 99 -9.33 -6.38 -6.51
C LEU A 99 -9.81 -7.82 -6.68
N THR A 100 -9.36 -8.72 -5.80
CA THR A 100 -10.00 -10.02 -5.68
C THR A 100 -11.40 -9.67 -5.23
N ARG A 101 -12.37 -9.72 -6.16
CA ARG A 101 -13.77 -9.36 -5.91
C ARG A 101 -14.10 -9.84 -4.51
N ARG A 102 -14.26 -8.91 -3.55
CA ARG A 102 -15.03 -9.23 -2.37
C ARG A 102 -16.38 -9.61 -2.95
N LYS A 103 -16.66 -10.91 -2.99
CA LYS A 103 -18.02 -11.41 -3.11
C LYS A 103 -18.75 -10.71 -1.95
N MET A 104 -19.41 -9.60 -2.25
CA MET A 104 -20.55 -9.16 -1.47
C MET A 104 -21.51 -10.33 -1.63
N THR A 105 -21.49 -11.25 -0.67
CA THR A 105 -22.68 -12.01 -0.36
C THR A 105 -23.66 -10.97 0.18
N SER A 106 -24.39 -10.36 -0.75
CA SER A 106 -25.73 -9.89 -0.46
C SER A 106 -26.53 -11.13 -0.12
N ASP A 107 -26.47 -11.55 1.15
CA ASP A 107 -27.52 -12.39 1.71
C ASP A 107 -28.58 -11.41 2.23
N GLU A 108 -29.21 -10.75 1.26
CA GLU A 108 -30.56 -10.26 1.43
C GLU A 108 -31.44 -11.48 1.16
N ASN A 109 -32.01 -12.06 2.21
CA ASN A 109 -33.29 -12.73 2.04
C ASN A 109 -34.22 -12.39 3.20
N PRO A 110 -35.29 -11.63 2.95
CA PRO A 110 -36.36 -11.40 3.89
C PRO A 110 -37.33 -12.58 3.83
N ARG A 111 -37.50 -13.30 4.95
CA ARG A 111 -38.76 -13.99 5.29
C ARG A 111 -38.91 -14.04 6.79
#